data_AF-R7UN16-F1
#
_entry.id   AF-R7UN16-F1
#
_cell.length_a   1.000
_cell.length_b   1.000
_cell.length_c   1.000
_cell.angle_alpha   90.00
_cell.angle_beta   90.00
_cell.angle_gamma   90.00
#
_symmetry.space_group_name_H-M   'P 1'
#
loop_
_entity.id
_entity.type
_entity.pdbx_description
1 polymer ?
#
loop_
_entity_poly.entity_id
_entity_poly.type
_entity_poly.pdbx_seq_one_letter_code
_entity_poly.pdbx_strand_id
1 'polypeptide(L)'
;MKSIWNNNDYRQHCGLPKARSFDDLRDTIRSSRVRRKMAQVYGHVDNVELWVAGLLENVVDGAKVGPTFMCIIAEQFKRLRDGDRLV
;
A
#
# COMPACT_ATOMS: atom_id res chain seq x y z
N MET A 1 14.18 10.10 8.57
CA MET A 1 14.42 8.67 8.26
C MET A 1 13.71 8.39 6.94
N LYS A 2 14.43 8.39 5.80
CA LYS A 2 13.81 8.06 4.51
C LYS A 2 13.87 6.53 4.35
N SER A 3 12.70 5.91 4.18
CA SER A 3 12.60 4.49 3.84
C SER A 3 13.32 4.22 2.51
N ILE A 4 13.95 3.04 2.38
CA ILE A 4 14.57 2.58 1.12
C ILE A 4 13.51 2.35 0.04
N TRP A 5 12.26 2.06 0.45
CA TRP A 5 11.12 1.78 -0.43
C TRP A 5 9.95 2.74 -0.14
N ASN A 6 9.36 3.33 -1.17
CA ASN A 6 8.14 4.14 -1.10
C ASN A 6 6.89 3.29 -1.38
N ASN A 7 5.70 3.89 -1.28
CA ASN A 7 4.44 3.19 -1.56
C ASN A 7 4.40 2.55 -2.96
N ASN A 8 4.93 3.21 -3.99
CA ASN A 8 4.95 2.66 -5.34
C ASN A 8 5.81 1.40 -5.46
N ASP A 9 6.94 1.34 -4.74
CA ASP A 9 7.80 0.15 -4.75
C ASP A 9 7.04 -1.05 -4.15
N TYR A 10 6.32 -0.86 -3.03
CA TYR A 10 5.48 -1.91 -2.44
C TYR A 10 4.30 -2.31 -3.33
N ARG A 11 3.65 -1.34 -3.98
CA ARG A 11 2.57 -1.63 -4.94
C ARG A 11 3.08 -2.52 -6.07
N GLN A 12 4.24 -2.17 -6.66
CA GLN A 12 4.84 -2.95 -7.73
C GLN A 12 5.24 -4.36 -7.26
N HIS A 13 5.83 -4.48 -6.06
CA HIS A 13 6.14 -5.78 -5.45
C HIS A 13 4.89 -6.67 -5.31
N CYS A 14 3.76 -6.06 -4.96
CA CYS A 14 2.46 -6.73 -4.83
C CYS A 14 1.68 -6.89 -6.15
N GLY A 15 2.30 -6.61 -7.31
CA GLY A 15 1.64 -6.72 -8.62
C GLY A 15 0.60 -5.64 -8.92
N LEU A 16 0.52 -4.59 -8.08
CA LEU A 16 -0.35 -3.45 -8.31
C LEU A 16 0.31 -2.44 -9.28
N PRO A 17 -0.49 -1.68 -10.04
CA PRO A 17 0.06 -0.67 -10.94
C PRO A 17 0.82 0.41 -10.19
N LYS A 18 1.99 0.79 -10.73
CA LYS A 18 2.72 1.98 -10.29
C LYS A 18 1.88 3.22 -10.55
N ALA A 19 1.62 4.00 -9.52
CA ALA A 19 0.91 5.27 -9.65
C ALA A 19 1.86 6.35 -10.16
N ARG A 20 1.49 7.08 -11.21
CA ARG A 20 2.20 8.26 -11.72
C ARG A 20 1.53 9.56 -11.30
N SER A 21 0.27 9.47 -10.88
CA SER A 21 -0.54 10.55 -10.33
C SER A 21 -1.33 10.06 -9.13
N PHE A 22 -1.87 10.99 -8.33
CA PHE A 22 -2.81 10.62 -7.26
C PHE A 22 -4.12 10.07 -7.80
N ASP A 23 -4.47 10.27 -9.07
CA ASP A 23 -5.67 9.65 -9.66
C ASP A 23 -5.50 8.16 -9.96
N ASP A 24 -4.27 7.72 -10.24
CA ASP A 24 -3.95 6.30 -10.46
C ASP A 24 -4.14 5.46 -9.19
N LEU A 25 -4.29 6.11 -8.03
CA LEU A 25 -4.64 5.46 -6.77
C LEU A 25 -6.13 5.16 -6.64
N ARG A 26 -7.00 5.56 -7.59
CA ARG A 26 -8.47 5.40 -7.47
C ARG A 26 -8.93 3.96 -7.26
N ASP A 27 -8.17 2.99 -7.75
CA ASP A 27 -8.51 1.57 -7.65
C ASP A 27 -8.32 1.03 -6.23
N THR A 28 -7.39 1.62 -5.46
CA THR A 28 -7.13 1.21 -4.06
C THR A 28 -7.62 2.25 -3.03
N ILE A 29 -7.67 3.53 -3.39
CA ILE A 29 -8.16 4.65 -2.58
C ILE A 29 -9.31 5.34 -3.33
N ARG A 30 -10.53 4.82 -3.17
CA ARG A 30 -11.72 5.25 -3.93
C ARG A 30 -12.10 6.71 -3.67
N SER A 31 -11.89 7.19 -2.44
CA SER A 31 -12.28 8.55 -2.04
C SER A 31 -11.44 9.62 -2.75
N SER A 32 -12.05 10.33 -3.71
CA SER A 32 -11.40 11.45 -4.41
C SER A 32 -11.00 12.59 -3.47
N ARG A 33 -11.73 12.79 -2.36
CA ARG A 33 -11.38 13.76 -1.32
C ARG A 33 -10.05 13.42 -0.66
N VAL A 34 -9.83 12.14 -0.32
CA VAL A 34 -8.58 11.66 0.27
C VAL A 34 -7.43 11.85 -0.73
N ARG A 35 -7.60 11.41 -1.98
CA ARG A 35 -6.57 11.55 -3.03
C ARG A 35 -6.17 13.02 -3.27
N ARG A 36 -7.14 13.94 -3.31
CA ARG A 36 -6.85 15.39 -3.40
C ARG A 36 -6.07 15.91 -2.18
N LYS A 37 -6.41 15.46 -0.96
CA LYS A 37 -5.69 15.89 0.23
C LYS A 37 -4.26 15.35 0.27
N MET A 38 -4.06 14.11 -0.18
CA MET A 38 -2.71 13.54 -0.34
C MET A 38 -1.88 14.38 -1.33
N ALA A 39 -2.47 14.77 -2.47
CA ALA A 39 -1.78 15.63 -3.45
C ALA A 39 -1.29 16.95 -2.85
N GLN A 40 -2.10 17.59 -1.99
CA GLN A 40 -1.74 18.83 -1.30
C GLN A 40 -0.59 18.66 -0.30
N VAL A 41 -0.52 17.51 0.37
CA VAL A 41 0.46 17.26 1.45
C VAL A 41 1.78 16.73 0.91
N TYR A 42 1.73 15.84 -0.09
CA TYR A 42 2.90 15.12 -0.58
C TYR A 42 3.51 15.70 -1.85
N GLY A 43 2.76 16.48 -2.64
CA GLY A 43 3.19 17.07 -3.91
C GLY A 43 3.32 16.07 -5.06
N HIS A 44 3.99 14.93 -4.83
CA HIS A 44 4.17 13.85 -5.81
C HIS A 44 3.83 12.49 -5.19
N VAL A 45 3.32 11.56 -6.01
CA VAL A 45 2.85 10.25 -5.54
C VAL A 45 3.97 9.35 -5.01
N ASP A 46 5.19 9.47 -5.56
CA ASP A 46 6.38 8.75 -5.07
C ASP A 46 6.86 9.23 -3.69
N ASN A 47 6.40 10.39 -3.21
CA ASN A 47 6.74 10.88 -1.87
C ASN A 47 5.89 10.23 -0.78
N VAL A 48 4.84 9.49 -1.15
CA VAL A 48 3.93 8.88 -0.17
C VAL A 48 4.60 7.64 0.43
N GLU A 49 4.71 7.62 1.75
CA GLU A 49 5.22 6.45 2.46
C GLU A 49 4.16 5.35 2.53
N LEU A 50 4.63 4.09 2.59
CA LEU A 50 3.78 2.90 2.68
C LEU A 50 2.74 3.02 3.81
N TRP A 51 3.15 3.45 5.00
CA TRP A 51 2.29 3.45 6.17
C TRP A 51 1.01 4.28 5.95
N VAL A 52 1.18 5.49 5.42
CA VAL A 52 0.04 6.39 5.16
C VAL A 52 -0.81 5.87 4.00
N ALA A 53 -0.18 5.44 2.90
CA ALA A 53 -0.92 4.91 1.76
C ALA A 53 -1.74 3.66 2.15
N GLY A 54 -1.12 2.68 2.80
CA GLY A 54 -1.76 1.41 3.15
C GLY A 54 -2.93 1.57 4.13
N LEU A 55 -2.89 2.55 5.04
CA LEU A 55 -4.01 2.88 5.92
C LEU A 55 -5.17 3.58 5.19
N LEU A 56 -4.88 4.28 4.09
CA LEU A 56 -5.89 5.01 3.31
C LEU A 56 -6.53 4.15 2.22
N GLU A 57 -5.95 3.00 1.89
CA GLU A 57 -6.56 2.05 0.97
C GLU A 57 -7.88 1.52 1.52
N ASN A 58 -8.86 1.39 0.64
CA ASN A 58 -10.13 0.75 0.94
C ASN A 58 -9.89 -0.72 1.28
N VAL A 59 -10.53 -1.18 2.35
CA VAL A 59 -10.44 -2.57 2.80
C VAL A 59 -10.91 -3.53 1.73
N VAL A 60 -10.21 -4.65 1.59
CA VAL A 60 -10.65 -5.80 0.80
C VAL A 60 -11.83 -6.48 1.50
N ASP A 61 -12.78 -7.02 0.74
CA ASP A 61 -13.94 -7.72 1.30
C ASP A 61 -13.50 -8.88 2.20
N GLY A 62 -14.03 -8.92 3.44
CA GLY A 62 -13.64 -9.90 4.46
C GLY A 62 -12.32 -9.60 5.18
N ALA A 63 -11.56 -8.58 4.78
CA ALA A 63 -10.33 -8.15 5.44
C ALA A 63 -10.53 -6.87 6.28
N LYS A 64 -9.48 -6.46 6.97
CA LYS A 64 -9.40 -5.18 7.71
C LYS A 64 -8.39 -4.20 7.12
N VAL A 65 -7.75 -4.57 6.02
CA VAL A 65 -6.68 -3.82 5.38
C VAL A 65 -6.91 -3.75 3.87
N GLY A 66 -6.32 -2.74 3.22
CA GLY A 66 -6.31 -2.62 1.77
C GLY A 66 -5.39 -3.64 1.08
N PRO A 67 -5.43 -3.70 -0.26
CA PRO A 67 -4.71 -4.71 -1.04
C PRO A 67 -3.20 -4.72 -0.83
N THR A 68 -2.56 -3.55 -0.68
CA THR A 68 -1.11 -3.49 -0.47
C THR A 68 -0.72 -4.11 0.88
N PHE A 69 -1.43 -3.73 1.95
CA PHE A 69 -1.22 -4.31 3.28
C PHE A 69 -1.61 -5.78 3.36
N MET A 70 -2.69 -6.20 2.68
CA MET A 70 -3.06 -7.60 2.58
C MET A 70 -1.93 -8.44 1.98
N CYS A 71 -1.34 -8.01 0.87
CA CYS A 71 -0.22 -8.68 0.21
C CYS A 71 1.00 -8.82 1.14
N ILE A 72 1.51 -7.72 1.70
CA ILE A 72 2.74 -7.78 2.50
C ILE A 72 2.53 -8.57 3.80
N ILE A 73 1.38 -8.41 4.46
CA ILE A 73 1.07 -9.14 5.70
C ILE A 73 0.97 -10.64 5.39
N ALA A 74 0.21 -11.02 4.36
CA ALA A 74 0.08 -12.42 3.96
C ALA A 74 1.43 -13.05 3.61
N GLU A 75 2.28 -12.33 2.88
CA GLU A 75 3.62 -12.79 2.54
C GLU A 75 4.51 -12.97 3.78
N GLN A 76 4.51 -11.99 4.70
CA GLN A 76 5.29 -12.10 5.93
C GLN A 76 4.83 -13.27 6.79
N PHE A 77 3.52 -13.42 7.01
CA PHE A 77 2.98 -14.52 7.80
C PHE A 77 3.21 -15.88 7.14
N LYS A 78 3.15 -15.96 5.80
CA LYS A 78 3.51 -17.17 5.07
C LYS A 78 4.99 -17.53 5.30
N ARG A 79 5.91 -16.57 5.15
CA ARG A 79 7.34 -16.80 5.37
C ARG A 79 7.63 -17.24 6.81
N LEU A 80 6.95 -16.63 7.79
CA LEU A 80 7.06 -17.02 9.20
C LEU A 80 6.59 -18.46 9.41
N ARG A 81 5.41 -18.83 8.91
CA ARG A 81 4.88 -20.20 9.02
C ARG A 81 5.78 -21.22 8.31
N ASP A 82 6.14 -20.96 7.07
CA ASP A 82 6.91 -21.90 6.24
C ASP A 82 8.38 -22.01 6.72
N GLY A 83 8.87 -21.02 7.46
CA GLY A 83 10.22 -20.98 8.03
C GLY A 83 10.32 -21.43 9.49
N ASP A 84 9.20 -21.65 10.18
CA ASP A 84 9.20 -22.12 11.56
C ASP A 84 9.32 -23.64 11.60
N ARG A 85 10.43 -24.15 12.17
CA ARG A 85 10.71 -25.59 12.28
C ARG A 85 9.82 -26.29 13.32
N LEU A 86 9.16 -25.52 14.20
CA LEU A 86 8.41 -26.04 15.34
C LEU A 86 6.89 -25.98 15.13
N VAL A 87 6.43 -25.39 14.02
CA VAL A 87 5.04 -25.41 13.54
C VAL A 87 4.77 -26.68 12.75
#